data_AF-A0A934LWQ2-F1
#
_entry.id   AF-A0A934LWQ2-F1
#
_cell.length_a   1.000
_cell.length_b   1.000
_cell.length_c   1.000
_cell.angle_alpha   90.00
_cell.angle_beta   90.00
_cell.angle_gamma   90.00
#
_symmetry.space_group_name_H-M   'P 1'
#
loop_
_entity.id
_entity.type
_entity.pdbx_description
1 polymer ?
#
loop_
_entity_poly.entity_id
_entity_poly.type
_entity_poly.pdbx_seq_one_letter_code
_entity_poly.pdbx_strand_id
1 'polypeptide(L)'
;MSRPIRLMIFSGLICLGLAGILSVVLSGPEGTGLVLNEDIPYYSLPWNDNPFYPGEITTSDGKLANWETAPSAEFCAQCHEKEYREWVVSIHAVTGPDIIYETIIEANEHAHASRYGTEKIRWCDSCHEPLLTLMGGVNPLAVVGPNAAAAEGTSCVVCHTTVHAEPLAGNGALTLAINNINEYFDPALIMAAPAEHAEAMQSTTVNPLLGQADFCGACHTEIRPPAVNGEEPMHLQDTFDEWRRSEYADRGIQCQDCHMNPNPAGYVAALKQGEQPEEAVSHRFVGVNYLLTAADLPDNLIVFLRGGHPPGDIPLDEWRDSLQEQQRLIVALLQEAADLKVEASSAVSPGQELTLNVTITNSGAGHDLPTGPRDQRHMWLEMQVTDALGSVVYHSGWFNNQTGELDPEAVVYIKLLYDQSGERITEHILFNAVRVEYSRQPITAGTSDTIPYTFTLSPDVQGPLTVNVTLWYRLVLQELVTYQLGLDMIVPPVMMAQTNLQVQLQ
;
A
#
# COMPACT_ATOMS: atom_id res chain seq x y z
N MET A 1 -45.85 17.31 -53.28
CA MET A 1 -45.66 16.36 -52.15
C MET A 1 -46.99 15.68 -51.85
N SER A 2 -47.01 14.34 -51.86
CA SER A 2 -48.22 13.57 -51.54
C SER A 2 -48.54 13.66 -50.04
N ARG A 3 -49.82 13.48 -49.69
CA ARG A 3 -50.31 13.44 -48.29
C ARG A 3 -49.46 12.56 -47.35
N PRO A 4 -49.03 11.33 -47.73
CA PRO A 4 -48.20 10.50 -46.85
C PRO A 4 -46.80 11.09 -46.59
N ILE A 5 -46.19 11.75 -47.57
CA ILE A 5 -44.86 12.37 -47.39
C ILE A 5 -44.95 13.57 -46.43
N ARG A 6 -46.06 14.33 -46.47
CA ARG A 6 -46.30 15.41 -45.49
C ARG A 6 -46.46 14.87 -44.07
N LEU A 7 -47.18 13.76 -43.90
CA LEU A 7 -47.33 13.12 -42.58
C LEU A 7 -45.99 12.58 -42.05
N MET A 8 -45.18 11.92 -42.89
CA MET A 8 -43.85 11.45 -42.47
C MET A 8 -42.93 12.59 -42.04
N ILE A 9 -42.90 13.71 -42.78
CA ILE A 9 -42.10 14.87 -42.39
C ILE A 9 -42.62 15.51 -41.10
N PHE A 10 -43.94 15.62 -40.94
CA PHE A 10 -44.53 16.15 -39.70
C PHE A 10 -44.24 15.24 -38.50
N SER A 11 -44.35 13.93 -38.64
CA SER A 11 -44.00 12.96 -37.60
C SER A 11 -42.52 12.98 -37.27
N GLY A 12 -41.64 13.09 -38.28
CA GLY A 12 -40.20 13.23 -38.08
C GLY A 12 -39.82 14.54 -37.36
N LEU A 13 -40.46 15.66 -37.70
CA LEU A 13 -40.28 16.94 -37.02
C LEU A 13 -40.84 16.93 -35.59
N ILE A 14 -41.94 16.22 -35.34
CA ILE A 14 -42.48 16.02 -33.99
C ILE A 14 -41.55 15.13 -33.15
N CYS A 15 -40.99 14.06 -33.71
CA CYS A 15 -40.01 13.22 -33.02
C CYS A 15 -38.70 13.98 -32.74
N LEU A 16 -38.19 14.76 -33.70
CA LEU A 16 -37.01 15.61 -33.50
C LEU A 16 -37.28 16.74 -32.49
N GLY A 17 -38.48 17.33 -32.53
CA GLY A 17 -38.92 18.33 -31.57
C GLY A 17 -39.09 17.74 -30.17
N LEU A 18 -39.67 16.54 -30.04
CA LEU A 18 -39.79 15.83 -28.77
C LEU A 18 -38.43 15.38 -28.25
N ALA A 19 -37.52 14.89 -29.10
CA ALA A 19 -36.16 14.53 -28.72
C ALA A 19 -35.34 15.76 -28.28
N GLY A 20 -35.46 16.87 -29.00
CA GLY A 20 -34.83 18.14 -28.64
C GLY A 20 -35.41 18.77 -27.36
N ILE A 21 -36.71 18.61 -27.12
CA ILE A 21 -37.34 19.01 -25.85
C ILE A 21 -36.94 18.05 -24.73
N LEU A 22 -36.85 16.73 -24.98
CA LEU A 22 -36.37 15.76 -23.99
C LEU A 22 -34.92 16.07 -23.59
N SER A 23 -34.05 16.42 -24.53
CA SER A 23 -32.65 16.78 -24.23
C SER A 23 -32.48 18.15 -23.54
N VAL A 24 -33.49 19.01 -23.57
CA VAL A 24 -33.48 20.33 -22.89
C VAL A 24 -34.22 20.26 -21.55
N VAL A 25 -35.20 19.37 -21.40
CA VAL A 25 -35.95 19.13 -20.15
C VAL A 25 -35.24 18.11 -19.25
N LEU A 26 -34.51 17.16 -19.83
CA LEU A 26 -33.48 16.38 -19.15
C LEU A 26 -32.18 17.20 -19.19
N SER A 27 -32.15 18.33 -18.47
CA SER A 27 -30.87 18.77 -17.92
C SER A 27 -30.26 17.56 -17.23
N GLY A 28 -29.02 17.19 -17.58
CA GLY A 28 -28.32 16.11 -16.89
C GLY A 28 -28.43 16.32 -15.38
N PRO A 29 -28.51 15.23 -14.59
CA PRO A 29 -28.65 15.36 -13.14
C PRO A 29 -27.61 16.34 -12.59
N GLU A 30 -28.04 17.26 -11.75
CA GLU A 30 -27.08 18.01 -10.93
C GLU A 30 -26.32 16.98 -10.08
N GLY A 31 -24.98 17.02 -10.13
CA GLY A 31 -24.14 16.12 -9.35
C GLY A 31 -24.51 16.18 -7.87
N THR A 32 -24.45 15.05 -7.17
CA THR A 32 -25.03 14.91 -5.83
C THR A 32 -24.16 15.44 -4.70
N GLY A 33 -23.03 16.05 -5.02
CA GLY A 33 -22.07 16.55 -4.05
C GLY A 33 -22.67 17.58 -3.11
N LEU A 34 -22.23 17.55 -1.87
CA LEU A 34 -22.71 18.43 -0.81
C LEU A 34 -21.87 19.71 -0.76
N VAL A 35 -22.56 20.85 -0.73
CA VAL A 35 -21.98 22.18 -0.77
C VAL A 35 -21.64 22.63 0.65
N LEU A 36 -20.35 22.92 0.89
CA LEU A 36 -19.89 23.51 2.14
C LEU A 36 -20.56 24.86 2.38
N ASN A 37 -20.80 25.22 3.65
CA ASN A 37 -21.50 26.44 4.08
C ASN A 37 -23.01 26.50 3.78
N GLU A 38 -23.52 25.68 2.86
CA GLU A 38 -24.97 25.55 2.61
C GLU A 38 -25.52 24.30 3.31
N ASP A 39 -25.04 23.12 2.90
CA ASP A 39 -25.49 21.84 3.46
C ASP A 39 -24.82 21.57 4.81
N ILE A 40 -23.56 22.01 4.97
CA ILE A 40 -22.70 21.68 6.11
C ILE A 40 -21.97 22.95 6.60
N PRO A 41 -22.63 23.81 7.39
CA PRO A 41 -22.06 25.09 7.82
C PRO A 41 -21.07 25.00 8.99
N TYR A 42 -20.82 23.80 9.53
CA TYR A 42 -19.96 23.56 10.68
C TYR A 42 -18.69 22.76 10.34
N TYR A 43 -18.39 22.58 9.05
CA TYR A 43 -17.16 21.91 8.60
C TYR A 43 -15.91 22.72 8.98
N SER A 44 -14.88 22.08 9.53
CA SER A 44 -13.65 22.75 9.95
C SER A 44 -12.69 22.92 8.77
N LEU A 45 -12.28 24.17 8.53
CA LEU A 45 -11.35 24.58 7.46
C LEU A 45 -10.18 25.40 8.06
N PRO A 46 -9.27 24.79 8.84
CA PRO A 46 -8.32 25.58 9.63
C PRO A 46 -7.15 26.15 8.82
N TRP A 47 -6.93 25.71 7.58
CA TRP A 47 -5.79 26.15 6.74
C TRP A 47 -6.17 26.97 5.52
N ASN A 48 -7.17 26.52 4.74
CA ASN A 48 -7.59 27.13 3.49
C ASN A 48 -9.00 26.64 3.09
N ASP A 49 -9.48 27.06 1.92
CA ASP A 49 -10.81 26.70 1.41
C ASP A 49 -10.90 25.26 0.83
N ASN A 50 -9.80 24.49 0.79
CA ASN A 50 -9.83 23.08 0.43
C ASN A 50 -10.28 22.25 1.64
N PRO A 51 -11.45 21.57 1.59
CA PRO A 51 -11.94 20.78 2.70
C PRO A 51 -11.07 19.60 3.08
N PHE A 52 -10.28 19.08 2.15
CA PHE A 52 -9.53 17.84 2.33
C PHE A 52 -8.09 18.10 2.81
N TYR A 53 -7.63 19.34 2.80
CA TYR A 53 -6.30 19.71 3.28
C TYR A 53 -6.16 19.40 4.79
N PRO A 54 -5.01 18.86 5.27
CA PRO A 54 -3.70 18.68 4.62
C PRO A 54 -3.52 17.47 3.70
N GLY A 55 -4.58 16.71 3.41
CA GLY A 55 -4.58 15.78 2.29
C GLY A 55 -4.69 16.49 0.93
N GLU A 56 -4.41 15.76 -0.14
CA GLU A 56 -4.47 16.29 -1.51
C GLU A 56 -5.60 15.65 -2.34
N ILE A 57 -6.40 14.75 -1.76
CA ILE A 57 -7.56 14.14 -2.43
C ILE A 57 -8.63 15.19 -2.70
N THR A 58 -9.31 15.09 -3.84
CA THR A 58 -10.36 16.04 -4.26
C THR A 58 -11.49 15.36 -5.03
N THR A 59 -12.63 16.03 -5.12
CA THR A 59 -13.69 15.71 -6.08
C THR A 59 -13.61 16.64 -7.30
N SER A 60 -14.06 16.16 -8.46
CA SER A 60 -14.03 16.94 -9.71
C SER A 60 -14.88 18.21 -9.68
N ASP A 61 -15.86 18.28 -8.78
CA ASP A 61 -16.75 19.43 -8.59
C ASP A 61 -16.39 20.27 -7.34
N GLY A 62 -15.35 19.88 -6.60
CA GLY A 62 -14.90 20.56 -5.38
C GLY A 62 -15.85 20.45 -4.19
N LYS A 63 -16.88 19.59 -4.28
CA LYS A 63 -17.88 19.37 -3.23
C LYS A 63 -17.55 18.12 -2.41
N LEU A 64 -18.12 18.00 -1.21
CA LEU A 64 -18.03 16.73 -0.46
C LEU A 64 -18.80 15.63 -1.19
N ALA A 65 -18.29 14.40 -1.11
CA ALA A 65 -18.99 13.22 -1.60
C ALA A 65 -20.26 12.98 -0.77
N ASN A 66 -21.37 12.70 -1.44
CA ASN A 66 -22.63 12.41 -0.75
C ASN A 66 -22.66 10.96 -0.25
N TRP A 67 -22.55 10.79 1.06
CA TRP A 67 -22.55 9.49 1.73
C TRP A 67 -23.90 8.77 1.63
N GLU A 68 -25.01 9.42 1.27
CA GLU A 68 -26.29 8.71 1.10
C GLU A 68 -26.32 7.89 -0.19
N THR A 69 -25.49 8.26 -1.18
CA THR A 69 -25.54 7.70 -2.54
C THR A 69 -24.30 6.92 -2.94
N ALA A 70 -23.21 7.01 -2.17
CA ALA A 70 -21.99 6.27 -2.47
C ALA A 70 -22.21 4.75 -2.27
N PRO A 71 -21.98 3.92 -3.30
CA PRO A 71 -22.19 2.48 -3.20
C PRO A 71 -21.04 1.77 -2.50
N SER A 72 -21.36 0.67 -1.84
CA SER A 72 -20.39 -0.26 -1.25
C SER A 72 -19.75 -1.16 -2.30
N ALA A 73 -18.62 -1.78 -1.96
CA ALA A 73 -17.99 -2.83 -2.75
C ALA A 73 -18.91 -4.06 -2.91
N GLU A 74 -19.76 -4.34 -1.92
CA GLU A 74 -20.78 -5.40 -2.02
C GLU A 74 -21.79 -5.14 -3.16
N PHE A 75 -22.14 -3.87 -3.41
CA PHE A 75 -22.96 -3.53 -4.57
C PHE A 75 -22.27 -3.96 -5.87
N CYS A 76 -20.97 -3.68 -6.01
CA CYS A 76 -20.18 -4.09 -7.18
C CYS A 76 -20.07 -5.62 -7.30
N ALA A 77 -20.01 -6.34 -6.18
CA ALA A 77 -19.89 -7.80 -6.13
C ALA A 77 -21.05 -8.54 -6.83
N GLN A 78 -22.21 -7.90 -7.00
CA GLN A 78 -23.36 -8.48 -7.71
C GLN A 78 -23.05 -8.83 -9.17
N CYS A 79 -22.09 -8.13 -9.79
CA CYS A 79 -21.62 -8.39 -11.17
C CYS A 79 -20.12 -8.68 -11.25
N HIS A 80 -19.32 -8.14 -10.32
CA HIS A 80 -17.85 -8.25 -10.26
C HIS A 80 -17.40 -9.10 -9.06
N GLU A 81 -18.03 -10.27 -8.88
CA GLU A 81 -17.76 -11.13 -7.72
C GLU A 81 -16.28 -11.54 -7.65
N LYS A 82 -15.66 -11.88 -8.79
CA LYS A 82 -14.26 -12.28 -8.83
C LYS A 82 -13.35 -11.17 -8.28
N GLU A 83 -13.48 -9.97 -8.81
CA GLU A 83 -12.66 -8.81 -8.41
C GLU A 83 -12.93 -8.45 -6.94
N TYR A 84 -14.18 -8.54 -6.49
CA TYR A 84 -14.53 -8.35 -5.08
C TYR A 84 -13.84 -9.34 -4.15
N ARG A 85 -13.83 -10.64 -4.48
CA ARG A 85 -13.17 -11.70 -3.70
C ARG A 85 -11.66 -11.54 -3.65
N GLU A 86 -11.07 -10.97 -4.70
CA GLU A 86 -9.65 -10.61 -4.74
C GLU A 86 -9.35 -9.38 -3.86
N TRP A 87 -10.19 -8.34 -3.94
CA TRP A 87 -10.03 -7.10 -3.19
C TRP A 87 -10.23 -7.27 -1.68
N VAL A 88 -11.23 -8.03 -1.24
CA VAL A 88 -11.63 -8.13 0.19
C VAL A 88 -10.55 -8.70 1.10
N VAL A 89 -9.57 -9.42 0.54
CA VAL A 89 -8.40 -9.94 1.26
C VAL A 89 -7.16 -9.07 1.15
N SER A 90 -7.17 -8.08 0.27
CA SER A 90 -6.10 -7.10 0.14
C SER A 90 -6.01 -6.19 1.36
N ILE A 91 -4.94 -5.41 1.44
CA ILE A 91 -4.83 -4.35 2.44
C ILE A 91 -5.68 -3.13 2.06
N HIS A 92 -5.90 -2.86 0.76
CA HIS A 92 -6.78 -1.77 0.31
C HIS A 92 -8.19 -1.86 0.92
N ALA A 93 -8.73 -3.07 1.09
CA ALA A 93 -10.04 -3.26 1.71
C ALA A 93 -10.10 -2.91 3.21
N VAL A 94 -8.95 -2.75 3.87
CA VAL A 94 -8.84 -2.51 5.32
C VAL A 94 -7.83 -1.40 5.64
N THR A 95 -7.53 -0.50 4.70
CA THR A 95 -6.49 0.54 4.92
C THR A 95 -6.79 1.47 6.09
N GLY A 96 -8.07 1.77 6.35
CA GLY A 96 -8.51 2.44 7.57
C GLY A 96 -8.81 1.45 8.69
N PRO A 97 -9.77 0.53 8.49
CA PRO A 97 -10.25 -0.34 9.57
C PRO A 97 -9.20 -1.21 10.27
N ASP A 98 -8.01 -1.43 9.70
CA ASP A 98 -6.98 -2.21 10.38
C ASP A 98 -6.53 -1.58 11.71
N ILE A 99 -6.43 -2.41 12.74
CA ILE A 99 -6.17 -1.95 14.11
C ILE A 99 -4.76 -1.39 14.26
N ILE A 100 -3.80 -1.80 13.41
CA ILE A 100 -2.45 -1.25 13.46
C ILE A 100 -2.49 0.22 13.05
N TYR A 101 -3.17 0.53 11.96
CA TYR A 101 -3.40 1.89 11.49
C TYR A 101 -4.21 2.73 12.49
N GLU A 102 -5.38 2.26 12.90
CA GLU A 102 -6.26 3.00 13.83
C GLU A 102 -5.52 3.39 15.11
N THR A 103 -4.76 2.46 15.70
CA THR A 103 -3.99 2.74 16.92
C THR A 103 -2.94 3.84 16.70
N ILE A 104 -2.35 3.91 15.50
CA ILE A 104 -1.37 4.93 15.16
C ILE A 104 -2.05 6.29 14.93
N ILE A 105 -3.22 6.31 14.30
CA ILE A 105 -4.01 7.54 14.12
C ILE A 105 -4.43 8.11 15.46
N GLU A 106 -4.98 7.28 16.35
CA GLU A 106 -5.31 7.69 17.72
C GLU A 106 -4.09 8.26 18.46
N ALA A 107 -2.92 7.63 18.29
CA ALA A 107 -1.67 8.11 18.90
C ALA A 107 -1.22 9.47 18.37
N ASN A 108 -1.25 9.67 17.04
CA ASN A 108 -0.88 10.93 16.40
C ASN A 108 -1.86 12.05 16.78
N GLU A 109 -3.16 11.76 16.78
CA GLU A 109 -4.20 12.70 17.21
C GLU A 109 -4.01 13.07 18.69
N HIS A 110 -3.81 12.09 19.57
CA HIS A 110 -3.62 12.32 20.99
C HIS A 110 -2.37 13.17 21.28
N ALA A 111 -1.26 12.89 20.60
CA ALA A 111 -0.03 13.67 20.70
C ALA A 111 -0.22 15.15 20.26
N HIS A 112 -1.25 15.46 19.48
CA HIS A 112 -1.54 16.79 18.92
C HIS A 112 -2.95 17.33 19.23
N ALA A 113 -3.63 16.80 20.24
CA ALA A 113 -5.04 17.10 20.54
C ALA A 113 -5.35 18.61 20.76
N SER A 114 -4.33 19.42 21.08
CA SER A 114 -4.48 20.87 21.27
C SER A 114 -4.36 21.72 20.00
N ARG A 115 -4.08 21.12 18.84
CA ARG A 115 -3.73 21.83 17.59
C ARG A 115 -4.34 21.18 16.34
N TYR A 116 -5.67 21.07 16.27
CA TYR A 116 -6.38 20.48 15.13
C TYR A 116 -5.99 19.01 14.87
N GLY A 117 -5.97 18.20 15.94
CA GLY A 117 -5.57 16.78 15.88
C GLY A 117 -6.36 16.03 14.81
N THR A 118 -7.69 16.05 14.90
CA THR A 118 -8.61 15.40 13.96
C THR A 118 -8.43 15.91 12.53
N GLU A 119 -8.38 17.24 12.31
CA GLU A 119 -8.28 17.76 10.95
C GLU A 119 -6.95 17.42 10.28
N LYS A 120 -5.86 17.26 11.04
CA LYS A 120 -4.57 16.82 10.49
C LYS A 120 -4.60 15.40 9.98
N ILE A 121 -5.48 14.55 10.52
CA ILE A 121 -5.64 13.16 10.07
C ILE A 121 -6.06 13.08 8.60
N ARG A 122 -6.67 14.13 8.02
CA ARG A 122 -6.98 14.18 6.58
C ARG A 122 -5.75 13.91 5.69
N TRP A 123 -4.54 14.21 6.17
CA TRP A 123 -3.31 13.84 5.48
C TRP A 123 -3.13 12.31 5.38
N CYS A 124 -3.39 11.57 6.47
CA CYS A 124 -3.32 10.12 6.52
C CYS A 124 -4.52 9.48 5.78
N ASP A 125 -5.73 9.95 6.08
CA ASP A 125 -6.97 9.36 5.59
C ASP A 125 -7.25 9.67 4.11
N SER A 126 -6.54 10.62 3.49
CA SER A 126 -6.61 10.78 2.03
C SER A 126 -6.07 9.56 1.28
N CYS A 127 -5.20 8.76 1.91
CA CYS A 127 -4.73 7.48 1.39
C CYS A 127 -5.46 6.29 2.03
N HIS A 128 -5.74 6.36 3.34
CA HIS A 128 -6.20 5.22 4.11
C HIS A 128 -7.74 5.08 4.18
N GLU A 129 -8.45 6.20 4.28
CA GLU A 129 -9.92 6.27 4.29
C GLU A 129 -10.42 7.35 3.31
N PRO A 130 -10.07 7.25 2.01
CA PRO A 130 -10.31 8.32 1.04
C PRO A 130 -11.80 8.67 0.92
N LEU A 131 -12.69 7.68 0.99
CA LEU A 131 -14.14 7.92 0.97
C LEU A 131 -14.62 8.64 2.23
N LEU A 132 -14.14 8.24 3.41
CA LEU A 132 -14.49 8.90 4.66
C LEU A 132 -14.04 10.37 4.64
N THR A 133 -12.83 10.64 4.15
CA THR A 133 -12.30 12.00 3.96
C THR A 133 -13.18 12.80 3.00
N LEU A 134 -13.49 12.25 1.83
CA LEU A 134 -14.32 12.91 0.81
C LEU A 134 -15.75 13.18 1.29
N MET A 135 -16.29 12.33 2.17
CA MET A 135 -17.62 12.50 2.78
C MET A 135 -17.63 13.45 3.98
N GLY A 136 -16.47 13.94 4.41
CA GLY A 136 -16.34 14.84 5.55
C GLY A 136 -16.39 14.15 6.92
N GLY A 137 -16.05 12.87 6.99
CA GLY A 137 -15.95 12.11 8.25
C GLY A 137 -14.77 12.53 9.12
N VAL A 138 -13.65 12.95 8.52
CA VAL A 138 -12.43 13.40 9.21
C VAL A 138 -12.56 14.87 9.62
N ASN A 139 -13.43 15.11 10.60
CA ASN A 139 -13.78 16.45 11.10
C ASN A 139 -14.19 16.34 12.59
N PRO A 140 -13.88 17.32 13.46
CA PRO A 140 -14.23 17.24 14.88
C PRO A 140 -15.72 16.99 15.15
N LEU A 141 -16.58 17.51 14.26
CA LEU A 141 -17.98 17.11 14.17
C LEU A 141 -18.16 16.34 12.86
N ALA A 142 -18.07 15.02 12.93
CA ALA A 142 -18.22 14.16 11.76
C ALA A 142 -19.55 14.45 11.04
N VAL A 143 -19.46 14.58 9.72
CA VAL A 143 -20.59 14.98 8.86
C VAL A 143 -21.27 13.77 8.23
N VAL A 144 -20.52 12.68 8.11
CA VAL A 144 -20.93 11.42 7.51
C VAL A 144 -21.93 10.67 8.39
N GLY A 145 -23.04 10.23 7.79
CA GLY A 145 -23.99 9.30 8.40
C GLY A 145 -23.57 7.83 8.20
N PRO A 146 -24.36 6.87 8.70
CA PRO A 146 -24.09 5.44 8.46
C PRO A 146 -24.10 5.13 6.96
N ASN A 147 -22.95 4.71 6.42
CA ASN A 147 -22.78 4.22 5.06
C ASN A 147 -21.72 3.09 5.08
N ALA A 148 -21.99 1.98 4.39
CA ALA A 148 -21.07 0.83 4.36
C ALA A 148 -19.76 1.14 3.61
N ALA A 149 -19.82 1.85 2.48
CA ALA A 149 -18.65 2.27 1.69
C ALA A 149 -17.67 3.16 2.48
N ALA A 150 -18.18 3.95 3.43
CA ALA A 150 -17.32 4.75 4.31
C ALA A 150 -16.42 3.91 5.23
N ALA A 151 -16.75 2.62 5.43
CA ALA A 151 -15.99 1.68 6.26
C ALA A 151 -15.14 0.68 5.43
N GLU A 152 -15.00 0.88 4.12
CA GLU A 152 -14.34 -0.08 3.20
C GLU A 152 -12.89 0.30 2.85
N GLY A 153 -12.22 1.11 3.67
CA GLY A 153 -10.87 1.62 3.36
C GLY A 153 -10.81 2.23 1.96
N THR A 154 -9.90 1.72 1.13
CA THR A 154 -9.81 2.04 -0.30
C THR A 154 -10.73 1.12 -1.13
N SER A 155 -12.00 1.52 -1.23
CA SER A 155 -13.05 0.78 -1.96
C SER A 155 -12.99 0.95 -3.48
N CYS A 156 -13.78 0.16 -4.22
CA CYS A 156 -13.81 0.10 -5.69
C CYS A 156 -13.98 1.49 -6.32
N VAL A 157 -14.92 2.28 -5.78
CA VAL A 157 -15.26 3.61 -6.33
C VAL A 157 -14.17 4.64 -6.10
N VAL A 158 -13.19 4.41 -5.22
CA VAL A 158 -12.03 5.30 -5.11
C VAL A 158 -11.22 5.23 -6.40
N CYS A 159 -10.83 4.01 -6.79
CA CYS A 159 -10.06 3.79 -8.01
C CYS A 159 -10.91 4.06 -9.24
N HIS A 160 -12.08 3.44 -9.35
CA HIS A 160 -12.91 3.47 -10.55
C HIS A 160 -13.65 4.78 -10.80
N THR A 161 -13.49 5.79 -9.96
CA THR A 161 -14.03 7.14 -10.22
C THR A 161 -12.94 8.20 -10.34
N THR A 162 -11.67 7.81 -10.24
CA THR A 162 -10.54 8.71 -10.39
C THR A 162 -10.39 9.16 -11.83
N VAL A 163 -10.44 10.47 -12.05
CA VAL A 163 -10.25 11.12 -13.36
C VAL A 163 -8.88 11.77 -13.51
N HIS A 164 -8.17 12.02 -12.40
CA HIS A 164 -6.85 12.64 -12.38
C HIS A 164 -6.02 12.17 -11.18
N ALA A 165 -4.70 12.17 -11.33
CA ALA A 165 -3.74 11.85 -10.27
C ALA A 165 -2.49 12.74 -10.40
N GLU A 166 -1.96 13.20 -9.27
CA GLU A 166 -0.69 13.93 -9.17
C GLU A 166 0.32 13.15 -8.31
N PRO A 167 1.02 12.15 -8.88
CA PRO A 167 1.77 11.17 -8.09
C PRO A 167 2.97 11.72 -7.32
N LEU A 168 3.53 12.86 -7.74
CA LEU A 168 4.62 13.52 -7.00
C LEU A 168 4.13 14.50 -5.93
N ALA A 169 2.86 14.92 -5.99
CA ALA A 169 2.25 15.65 -4.88
C ALA A 169 2.00 14.69 -3.70
N GLY A 170 1.61 13.44 -4.00
CA GLY A 170 1.41 12.39 -3.00
C GLY A 170 0.20 12.66 -2.12
N ASN A 171 0.16 12.08 -0.91
CA ASN A 171 -0.87 12.34 0.10
C ASN A 171 -2.31 12.17 -0.41
N GLY A 172 -2.51 11.20 -1.29
CA GLY A 172 -3.81 10.88 -1.88
C GLY A 172 -4.24 11.86 -2.96
N ALA A 173 -3.31 12.54 -3.66
CA ALA A 173 -3.58 13.51 -4.72
C ALA A 173 -4.29 12.93 -5.96
N LEU A 174 -5.52 12.49 -5.75
CA LEU A 174 -6.47 11.95 -6.71
C LEU A 174 -7.64 12.93 -6.83
N THR A 175 -8.17 13.08 -8.05
CA THR A 175 -9.45 13.77 -8.28
C THR A 175 -10.49 12.76 -8.71
N LEU A 176 -11.58 12.65 -7.95
CA LEU A 176 -12.66 11.69 -8.17
C LEU A 176 -13.91 12.35 -8.75
N ALA A 177 -14.50 11.75 -9.78
CA ALA A 177 -15.80 12.12 -10.34
C ALA A 177 -16.99 11.49 -9.60
N ILE A 178 -16.81 11.11 -8.33
CA ILE A 178 -17.75 10.33 -7.53
C ILE A 178 -19.14 10.97 -7.34
N ASN A 179 -19.27 12.28 -7.50
CA ASN A 179 -20.56 12.97 -7.40
C ASN A 179 -21.41 12.90 -8.67
N ASN A 180 -20.86 12.37 -9.76
CA ASN A 180 -21.48 12.37 -11.10
C ASN A 180 -21.85 10.96 -11.59
N ILE A 181 -21.79 9.95 -10.72
CA ILE A 181 -21.93 8.53 -11.11
C ILE A 181 -23.25 7.87 -10.69
N ASN A 182 -24.11 8.57 -9.96
CA ASN A 182 -25.27 7.95 -9.31
C ASN A 182 -26.30 7.35 -10.27
N GLU A 183 -26.48 7.91 -11.47
CA GLU A 183 -27.36 7.31 -12.49
C GLU A 183 -26.80 5.99 -13.05
N TYR A 184 -25.50 5.72 -12.86
CA TYR A 184 -24.82 4.52 -13.33
C TYR A 184 -24.71 3.41 -12.27
N PHE A 185 -25.46 3.54 -11.17
CA PHE A 185 -25.64 2.52 -10.14
C PHE A 185 -27.07 1.97 -10.05
N ASP A 186 -27.96 2.36 -10.96
CA ASP A 186 -29.23 1.64 -11.14
C ASP A 186 -28.95 0.35 -11.95
N PRO A 187 -29.21 -0.86 -11.41
CA PRO A 187 -28.90 -2.11 -12.12
C PRO A 187 -29.59 -2.24 -13.49
N ALA A 188 -30.79 -1.66 -13.66
CA ALA A 188 -31.47 -1.67 -14.94
C ALA A 188 -30.80 -0.73 -15.95
N LEU A 189 -30.31 0.43 -15.51
CA LEU A 189 -29.54 1.34 -16.36
C LEU A 189 -28.18 0.75 -16.73
N ILE A 190 -27.46 0.11 -15.80
CA ILE A 190 -26.20 -0.59 -16.10
C ILE A 190 -26.42 -1.65 -17.19
N MET A 191 -27.48 -2.46 -17.07
CA MET A 191 -27.77 -3.51 -18.05
C MET A 191 -28.27 -2.95 -19.38
N ALA A 192 -28.93 -1.79 -19.38
CA ALA A 192 -29.41 -1.12 -20.59
C ALA A 192 -28.30 -0.33 -21.32
N ALA A 193 -27.31 0.16 -20.59
CA ALA A 193 -26.27 1.09 -21.03
C ALA A 193 -24.88 0.72 -20.43
N PRO A 194 -24.33 -0.48 -20.74
CA PRO A 194 -23.09 -0.96 -20.12
C PRO A 194 -21.85 -0.18 -20.55
N ALA A 195 -21.87 0.48 -21.72
CA ALA A 195 -20.74 1.30 -22.17
C ALA A 195 -20.63 2.58 -21.33
N GLU A 196 -21.76 3.17 -20.99
CA GLU A 196 -21.87 4.36 -20.16
C GLU A 196 -21.46 4.05 -18.71
N HIS A 197 -21.81 2.87 -18.19
CA HIS A 197 -21.27 2.38 -16.92
C HIS A 197 -19.73 2.24 -16.98
N ALA A 198 -19.19 1.64 -18.05
CA ALA A 198 -17.75 1.49 -18.20
C ALA A 198 -17.00 2.84 -18.32
N GLU A 199 -17.62 3.83 -18.97
CA GLU A 199 -17.12 5.21 -19.04
C GLU A 199 -17.16 5.90 -17.67
N ALA A 200 -18.27 5.80 -16.95
CA ALA A 200 -18.40 6.33 -15.60
C ALA A 200 -17.36 5.71 -14.64
N MET A 201 -17.11 4.40 -14.77
CA MET A 201 -16.13 3.64 -13.98
C MET A 201 -14.68 3.74 -14.48
N GLN A 202 -14.39 4.72 -15.34
CA GLN A 202 -13.05 5.08 -15.78
C GLN A 202 -12.28 3.91 -16.42
N SER A 203 -12.97 3.03 -17.16
CA SER A 203 -12.36 1.91 -17.89
C SER A 203 -11.08 2.35 -18.60
N THR A 204 -10.06 1.49 -18.65
CA THR A 204 -8.77 1.78 -19.31
C THR A 204 -8.91 2.14 -20.79
N THR A 205 -10.02 1.77 -21.44
CA THR A 205 -10.35 2.16 -22.81
C THR A 205 -10.78 3.63 -22.95
N VAL A 206 -11.29 4.22 -21.87
CA VAL A 206 -11.77 5.60 -21.76
C VAL A 206 -10.73 6.47 -21.07
N ASN A 207 -10.23 6.01 -19.93
CA ASN A 207 -9.22 6.69 -19.13
C ASN A 207 -8.00 5.78 -18.92
N PRO A 208 -6.88 5.99 -19.65
CA PRO A 208 -5.71 5.13 -19.53
C PRO A 208 -5.00 5.27 -18.18
N LEU A 209 -5.38 6.22 -17.31
CA LEU A 209 -4.76 6.44 -16.00
C LEU A 209 -4.76 5.20 -15.12
N LEU A 210 -5.84 4.41 -15.12
CA LEU A 210 -5.93 3.18 -14.30
C LEU A 210 -4.87 2.12 -14.67
N GLY A 211 -4.32 2.19 -15.89
CA GLY A 211 -3.22 1.33 -16.34
C GLY A 211 -1.83 1.94 -16.15
N GLN A 212 -1.70 3.09 -15.49
CA GLN A 212 -0.43 3.79 -15.29
C GLN A 212 -0.04 3.82 -13.81
N ALA A 213 1.25 3.71 -13.52
CA ALA A 213 1.78 3.83 -12.16
C ALA A 213 1.48 5.19 -11.52
N ASP A 214 1.26 6.25 -12.33
CA ASP A 214 0.85 7.58 -11.87
C ASP A 214 -0.42 7.54 -11.01
N PHE A 215 -1.33 6.61 -11.28
CA PHE A 215 -2.49 6.38 -10.42
C PHE A 215 -2.07 5.93 -9.02
N CYS A 216 -1.22 4.91 -8.93
CA CYS A 216 -0.74 4.37 -7.66
C CYS A 216 0.10 5.40 -6.88
N GLY A 217 0.89 6.21 -7.59
CA GLY A 217 1.80 7.18 -6.99
C GLY A 217 1.12 8.29 -6.20
N ALA A 218 -0.16 8.59 -6.46
CA ALA A 218 -0.89 9.58 -5.67
C ALA A 218 -0.99 9.19 -4.18
N CYS A 219 -1.06 7.89 -3.87
CA CYS A 219 -1.05 7.38 -2.50
C CYS A 219 0.31 6.82 -2.08
N HIS A 220 1.07 6.22 -3.01
CA HIS A 220 2.40 5.64 -2.75
C HIS A 220 3.56 6.66 -2.77
N THR A 221 3.22 7.92 -2.53
CA THR A 221 4.13 9.03 -2.20
C THR A 221 3.55 9.73 -0.98
N GLU A 222 4.31 9.77 0.12
CA GLU A 222 3.87 10.37 1.39
C GLU A 222 4.84 11.48 1.80
N ILE A 223 4.32 12.70 1.88
CA ILE A 223 5.09 13.90 2.22
C ILE A 223 4.37 14.62 3.36
N ARG A 224 4.97 14.65 4.55
CA ARG A 224 4.40 15.37 5.70
C ARG A 224 4.40 16.88 5.43
N PRO A 225 3.22 17.51 5.24
CA PRO A 225 3.17 18.94 4.91
C PRO A 225 3.41 19.80 6.16
N PRO A 226 3.79 21.09 5.98
CA PRO A 226 4.00 22.02 7.09
C PRO A 226 2.75 22.21 7.97
N ALA A 227 1.55 22.00 7.44
CA ALA A 227 0.30 22.07 8.18
C ALA A 227 0.21 21.11 9.38
N VAL A 228 0.95 20.01 9.35
CA VAL A 228 0.93 18.97 10.38
C VAL A 228 1.70 19.39 11.63
N ASN A 229 2.90 19.97 11.49
CA ASN A 229 3.75 20.29 12.64
C ASN A 229 4.54 21.60 12.53
N GLY A 230 4.38 22.36 11.45
CA GLY A 230 5.03 23.64 11.21
C GLY A 230 6.44 23.57 10.62
N GLU A 231 6.96 22.37 10.34
CA GLU A 231 8.29 22.15 9.79
C GLU A 231 8.27 22.05 8.25
N GLU A 232 9.43 22.23 7.62
CA GLU A 232 9.61 22.06 6.16
C GLU A 232 9.19 20.67 5.67
N PRO A 233 8.54 20.53 4.49
CA PRO A 233 8.02 19.25 4.00
C PRO A 233 9.01 18.10 4.15
N MET A 234 8.54 16.94 4.61
CA MET A 234 9.37 15.76 4.84
C MET A 234 8.84 14.55 4.07
N HIS A 235 9.69 13.96 3.24
CA HIS A 235 9.40 12.75 2.51
C HIS A 235 9.50 11.51 3.43
N LEU A 236 8.36 10.86 3.64
CA LEU A 236 8.22 9.68 4.49
C LEU A 236 8.09 8.39 3.67
N GLN A 237 7.49 8.47 2.48
CA GLN A 237 7.46 7.36 1.51
C GLN A 237 7.64 7.92 0.09
N ASP A 238 8.49 7.26 -0.69
CA ASP A 238 8.87 7.73 -2.03
C ASP A 238 8.77 6.61 -3.07
N THR A 239 7.96 5.58 -2.82
CA THR A 239 7.92 4.35 -3.64
C THR A 239 7.69 4.65 -5.12
N PHE A 240 6.80 5.59 -5.44
CA PHE A 240 6.57 5.99 -6.83
C PHE A 240 7.79 6.68 -7.45
N ASP A 241 8.45 7.60 -6.74
CA ASP A 241 9.63 8.29 -7.27
C ASP A 241 10.84 7.36 -7.40
N GLU A 242 10.98 6.42 -6.46
CA GLU A 242 11.94 5.31 -6.53
C GLU A 242 11.71 4.46 -7.79
N TRP A 243 10.45 4.09 -8.07
CA TRP A 243 10.08 3.38 -9.31
C TRP A 243 10.33 4.21 -10.56
N ARG A 244 9.89 5.47 -10.56
CA ARG A 244 9.98 6.38 -11.69
C ARG A 244 11.42 6.60 -12.15
N ARG A 245 12.39 6.53 -11.23
CA ARG A 245 13.83 6.67 -11.51
C ARG A 245 14.52 5.34 -11.84
N SER A 246 13.79 4.23 -11.85
CA SER A 246 14.33 2.89 -12.10
C SER A 246 14.30 2.52 -13.59
N GLU A 247 15.04 1.46 -13.94
CA GLU A 247 14.95 0.85 -15.27
C GLU A 247 13.57 0.26 -15.58
N TYR A 248 12.74 -0.02 -14.58
CA TYR A 248 11.40 -0.60 -14.78
C TYR A 248 10.47 0.45 -15.40
N ALA A 249 10.52 1.69 -14.93
CA ALA A 249 9.81 2.80 -15.54
C ALA A 249 10.30 3.07 -16.97
N ASP A 250 11.62 3.04 -17.21
CA ASP A 250 12.21 3.21 -18.55
C ASP A 250 11.75 2.12 -19.54
N ARG A 251 11.50 0.90 -19.03
CA ARG A 251 10.96 -0.24 -19.81
C ARG A 251 9.44 -0.22 -19.95
N GLY A 252 8.76 0.73 -19.32
CA GLY A 252 7.30 0.85 -19.34
C GLY A 252 6.58 -0.16 -18.43
N ILE A 253 7.29 -0.84 -17.52
CA ILE A 253 6.70 -1.79 -16.57
C ILE A 253 6.01 -1.00 -15.45
N GLN A 254 4.70 -1.15 -15.37
CA GLN A 254 3.84 -0.42 -14.43
C GLN A 254 3.74 -1.14 -13.08
N CYS A 255 3.24 -0.44 -12.05
CA CYS A 255 2.98 -1.05 -10.75
C CYS A 255 1.98 -2.23 -10.86
N GLN A 256 0.97 -2.05 -11.70
CA GLN A 256 -0.11 -3.00 -11.97
C GLN A 256 0.41 -4.32 -12.53
N ASP A 257 1.42 -4.26 -13.38
CA ASP A 257 1.98 -5.43 -14.07
C ASP A 257 2.49 -6.50 -13.10
N CYS A 258 3.06 -6.06 -11.97
CA CYS A 258 3.51 -6.92 -10.88
C CYS A 258 2.43 -7.06 -9.81
N HIS A 259 1.97 -5.96 -9.22
CA HIS A 259 1.15 -6.00 -7.99
C HIS A 259 -0.32 -6.34 -8.23
N MET A 260 -0.81 -6.16 -9.45
CA MET A 260 -2.12 -6.64 -9.89
C MET A 260 -2.01 -7.90 -10.76
N ASN A 261 -0.86 -8.58 -10.78
CA ASN A 261 -0.75 -9.88 -11.44
C ASN A 261 -1.34 -10.99 -10.56
N PRO A 262 -2.06 -11.98 -11.11
CA PRO A 262 -2.45 -13.18 -10.35
C PRO A 262 -1.25 -14.04 -9.90
N ASN A 263 -0.09 -13.92 -10.54
CA ASN A 263 1.16 -14.58 -10.15
C ASN A 263 2.35 -13.60 -10.18
N PRO A 264 2.46 -12.70 -9.20
CA PRO A 264 3.46 -11.63 -9.19
C PRO A 264 4.89 -12.17 -9.16
N ALA A 265 5.16 -13.21 -8.38
CA ALA A 265 6.47 -13.85 -8.31
C ALA A 265 6.89 -14.44 -9.68
N GLY A 266 5.97 -15.11 -10.37
CA GLY A 266 6.22 -15.62 -11.71
C GLY A 266 6.46 -14.51 -12.74
N TYR A 267 5.72 -13.40 -12.64
CA TYR A 267 5.94 -12.21 -13.48
C TYR A 267 7.34 -11.63 -13.28
N VAL A 268 7.76 -11.41 -12.03
CA VAL A 268 9.11 -10.92 -11.68
C VAL A 268 10.19 -11.90 -12.14
N ALA A 269 10.02 -13.21 -11.92
CA ALA A 269 10.97 -14.22 -12.36
C ALA A 269 11.17 -14.25 -13.89
N ALA A 270 10.10 -14.02 -14.66
CA ALA A 270 10.16 -13.91 -16.12
C ALA A 270 10.91 -12.63 -16.54
N LEU A 271 10.64 -11.49 -15.89
CA LEU A 271 11.38 -10.24 -16.13
C LEU A 271 12.88 -10.38 -15.86
N LYS A 272 13.28 -11.09 -14.80
CA LYS A 272 14.69 -11.38 -14.46
C LYS A 272 15.39 -12.21 -15.55
N GLN A 273 14.63 -13.01 -16.30
CA GLN A 273 15.12 -13.81 -17.43
C GLN A 273 15.12 -13.03 -18.76
N GLY A 274 14.69 -11.76 -18.74
CA GLY A 274 14.59 -10.91 -19.93
C GLY A 274 13.35 -11.21 -20.79
N GLU A 275 12.35 -11.90 -20.22
CA GLU A 275 11.09 -12.21 -20.90
C GLU A 275 10.09 -11.06 -20.79
N GLN A 276 9.05 -11.10 -21.64
CA GLN A 276 7.88 -10.22 -21.58
C GLN A 276 6.66 -11.08 -21.22
N PRO A 277 6.39 -11.30 -19.92
CA PRO A 277 5.22 -12.04 -19.47
C PRO A 277 3.91 -11.37 -19.88
N GLU A 278 2.84 -12.15 -20.03
CA GLU A 278 1.50 -11.63 -20.36
C GLU A 278 0.94 -10.81 -19.20
N GLU A 279 0.30 -9.70 -19.55
CA GLU A 279 -0.46 -8.87 -18.61
C GLU A 279 -1.75 -9.59 -18.20
N ALA A 280 -1.98 -9.68 -16.90
CA ALA A 280 -3.21 -10.19 -16.33
C ALA A 280 -3.54 -9.39 -15.08
N VAL A 281 -4.83 -9.14 -14.84
CA VAL A 281 -5.29 -8.27 -13.75
C VAL A 281 -5.99 -9.08 -12.66
N SER A 282 -5.62 -8.78 -11.43
CA SER A 282 -6.10 -9.30 -10.17
C SER A 282 -6.20 -8.13 -9.18
N HIS A 283 -7.28 -8.09 -8.40
CA HIS A 283 -7.50 -7.07 -7.38
C HIS A 283 -6.95 -7.49 -6.01
N ARG A 284 -6.02 -8.43 -5.97
CA ARG A 284 -5.34 -8.86 -4.74
C ARG A 284 -4.32 -7.86 -4.22
N PHE A 285 -3.79 -7.00 -5.10
CA PHE A 285 -2.78 -5.98 -4.77
C PHE A 285 -1.64 -6.56 -3.91
N VAL A 286 -0.97 -7.60 -4.42
CA VAL A 286 0.00 -8.37 -3.64
C VAL A 286 1.18 -7.48 -3.27
N GLY A 287 1.27 -7.10 -2.00
CA GLY A 287 2.37 -6.32 -1.43
C GLY A 287 3.21 -7.15 -0.46
N VAL A 288 3.47 -6.59 0.73
CA VAL A 288 4.38 -7.17 1.73
C VAL A 288 3.74 -7.42 3.10
N ASN A 289 2.44 -7.14 3.25
CA ASN A 289 1.74 -7.26 4.53
C ASN A 289 1.30 -8.71 4.79
N TYR A 290 2.24 -9.54 5.21
CA TYR A 290 1.98 -10.95 5.55
C TYR A 290 1.26 -11.11 6.89
N LEU A 291 1.24 -10.09 7.75
CA LEU A 291 0.67 -10.16 9.10
C LEU A 291 -0.86 -10.09 9.07
N LEU A 292 -1.42 -9.14 8.32
CA LEU A 292 -2.87 -9.01 8.14
C LEU A 292 -3.45 -10.03 7.15
N THR A 293 -2.62 -10.95 6.66
CA THR A 293 -3.03 -12.10 5.85
C THR A 293 -2.65 -13.42 6.52
N ALA A 294 -2.12 -13.39 7.75
CA ALA A 294 -1.64 -14.56 8.47
C ALA A 294 -2.81 -15.45 8.87
N ALA A 295 -3.14 -16.39 7.98
CA ALA A 295 -4.28 -17.29 8.15
C ALA A 295 -4.06 -18.35 9.25
N ASP A 296 -2.87 -18.43 9.83
CA ASP A 296 -2.52 -19.28 10.97
C ASP A 296 -2.78 -18.61 12.34
N LEU A 297 -3.04 -17.30 12.37
CA LEU A 297 -3.49 -16.62 13.58
C LEU A 297 -4.87 -17.13 14.03
N PRO A 298 -5.19 -17.09 15.34
CA PRO A 298 -6.53 -17.37 15.83
C PRO A 298 -7.59 -16.50 15.13
N ASP A 299 -8.77 -17.07 14.83
CA ASP A 299 -9.85 -16.37 14.09
C ASP A 299 -10.20 -15.02 14.70
N ASN A 300 -10.36 -14.99 16.02
CA ASN A 300 -10.67 -13.77 16.76
C ASN A 300 -9.57 -12.72 16.65
N LEU A 301 -8.31 -13.12 16.46
CA LEU A 301 -7.20 -12.18 16.33
C LEU A 301 -7.09 -11.64 14.90
N ILE A 302 -7.19 -12.47 13.85
CA ILE A 302 -7.11 -11.96 12.47
C ILE A 302 -8.31 -11.08 12.12
N VAL A 303 -9.52 -11.44 12.56
CA VAL A 303 -10.72 -10.61 12.43
C VAL A 303 -10.54 -9.30 13.18
N PHE A 304 -10.02 -9.35 14.42
CA PHE A 304 -9.74 -8.15 15.20
C PHE A 304 -8.73 -7.24 14.49
N LEU A 305 -7.55 -7.75 14.12
CA LEU A 305 -6.49 -6.97 13.50
C LEU A 305 -6.92 -6.28 12.19
N ARG A 306 -7.86 -6.88 11.45
CA ARG A 306 -8.42 -6.33 10.21
C ARG A 306 -9.63 -5.40 10.42
N GLY A 307 -10.00 -5.09 11.66
CA GLY A 307 -11.10 -4.18 11.97
C GLY A 307 -12.49 -4.81 12.02
N GLY A 308 -12.59 -6.13 11.86
CA GLY A 308 -13.86 -6.84 11.87
C GLY A 308 -14.00 -7.90 10.78
N HIS A 309 -15.23 -8.36 10.60
CA HIS A 309 -15.57 -9.30 9.54
C HIS A 309 -15.49 -8.64 8.16
N PRO A 310 -15.12 -9.39 7.11
CA PRO A 310 -15.18 -8.85 5.76
C PRO A 310 -16.63 -8.47 5.39
N PRO A 311 -16.84 -7.42 4.58
CA PRO A 311 -18.16 -7.07 4.08
C PRO A 311 -18.78 -8.21 3.23
N GLY A 312 -20.10 -8.18 3.01
CA GLY A 312 -20.80 -9.05 2.06
C GLY A 312 -20.99 -10.51 2.49
N ASP A 313 -21.09 -10.79 3.79
CA ASP A 313 -21.45 -12.11 4.36
C ASP A 313 -20.62 -13.30 3.83
N ILE A 314 -19.34 -13.07 3.52
CA ILE A 314 -18.43 -14.13 3.07
C ILE A 314 -18.25 -15.18 4.19
N PRO A 315 -18.44 -16.48 3.92
CA PRO A 315 -18.12 -17.53 4.89
C PRO A 315 -16.67 -17.43 5.38
N LEU A 316 -16.48 -17.51 6.70
CA LEU A 316 -15.17 -17.34 7.33
C LEU A 316 -14.09 -18.31 6.82
N ASP A 317 -14.47 -19.55 6.53
CA ASP A 317 -13.59 -20.56 5.96
C ASP A 317 -13.13 -20.19 4.55
N GLU A 318 -14.05 -19.76 3.69
CA GLU A 318 -13.72 -19.28 2.33
C GLU A 318 -12.81 -18.04 2.36
N TRP A 319 -13.07 -17.11 3.28
CA TRP A 319 -12.23 -15.94 3.47
C TRP A 319 -10.83 -16.31 3.95
N ARG A 320 -10.71 -17.27 4.87
CA ARG A 320 -9.41 -17.78 5.35
C ARG A 320 -8.59 -18.43 4.24
N ASP A 321 -9.20 -19.26 3.40
CA ASP A 321 -8.52 -19.86 2.25
C ASP A 321 -7.99 -18.77 1.31
N SER A 322 -8.77 -17.70 1.12
CA SER A 322 -8.38 -16.55 0.30
C SER A 322 -7.25 -15.71 0.93
N LEU A 323 -7.20 -15.57 2.25
CA LEU A 323 -6.10 -14.94 2.99
C LEU A 323 -4.83 -15.80 2.94
N GLN A 324 -4.96 -17.12 3.04
CA GLN A 324 -3.83 -18.04 2.93
C GLN A 324 -3.17 -17.96 1.54
N GLU A 325 -3.98 -17.89 0.49
CA GLU A 325 -3.46 -17.67 -0.87
C GLU A 325 -2.78 -16.29 -0.99
N GLN A 326 -3.39 -15.24 -0.43
CA GLN A 326 -2.77 -13.91 -0.39
C GLN A 326 -1.39 -13.96 0.30
N GLN A 327 -1.28 -14.62 1.44
CA GLN A 327 -0.03 -14.78 2.19
C GLN A 327 1.02 -15.55 1.38
N ARG A 328 0.61 -16.62 0.68
CA ARG A 328 1.49 -17.40 -0.21
C ARG A 328 2.07 -16.53 -1.32
N LEU A 329 1.23 -15.71 -1.96
CA LEU A 329 1.65 -14.79 -3.02
C LEU A 329 2.61 -13.71 -2.49
N ILE A 330 2.34 -13.16 -1.30
CA ILE A 330 3.22 -12.18 -0.64
C ILE A 330 4.61 -12.77 -0.37
N VAL A 331 4.68 -13.97 0.23
CA VAL A 331 5.95 -14.62 0.54
C VAL A 331 6.73 -14.95 -0.75
N ALA A 332 6.05 -15.46 -1.77
CA ALA A 332 6.68 -15.75 -3.06
C ALA A 332 7.24 -14.48 -3.73
N LEU A 333 6.50 -13.36 -3.67
CA LEU A 333 6.97 -12.08 -4.21
C LEU A 333 8.19 -11.55 -3.44
N LEU A 334 8.16 -11.60 -2.10
CA LEU A 334 9.30 -11.23 -1.27
C LEU A 334 10.55 -12.07 -1.58
N GLN A 335 10.38 -13.34 -1.92
CA GLN A 335 11.47 -14.24 -2.28
C GLN A 335 12.06 -13.98 -3.67
N GLU A 336 11.30 -13.39 -4.58
CA GLU A 336 11.79 -13.00 -5.91
C GLU A 336 12.41 -11.59 -5.93
N ALA A 337 12.19 -10.78 -4.88
CA ALA A 337 12.60 -9.38 -4.84
C ALA A 337 14.13 -9.18 -4.81
N ALA A 338 14.89 -10.11 -4.23
CA ALA A 338 16.34 -9.95 -4.05
C ALA A 338 17.11 -11.25 -4.24
N ASP A 339 18.31 -11.12 -4.80
CA ASP A 339 19.30 -12.20 -4.84
C ASP A 339 20.39 -11.97 -3.77
N LEU A 340 20.83 -13.06 -3.15
CA LEU A 340 21.82 -13.05 -2.07
C LEU A 340 23.04 -13.88 -2.46
N LYS A 341 24.24 -13.30 -2.30
CA LYS A 341 25.52 -13.97 -2.58
C LYS A 341 26.47 -13.79 -1.41
N VAL A 342 27.28 -14.81 -1.11
CA VAL A 342 28.36 -14.72 -0.11
C VAL A 342 29.66 -15.28 -0.67
N GLU A 343 30.76 -14.57 -0.43
CA GLU A 343 32.10 -14.92 -0.91
C GLU A 343 33.15 -14.72 0.19
N ALA A 344 34.13 -15.61 0.26
CA ALA A 344 35.30 -15.42 1.10
C ALA A 344 36.34 -14.53 0.39
N SER A 345 36.86 -13.52 1.09
CA SER A 345 37.83 -12.58 0.51
C SER A 345 39.21 -13.19 0.25
N SER A 346 39.56 -14.23 1.01
CA SER A 346 40.83 -14.95 0.87
C SER A 346 40.74 -16.35 1.47
N ALA A 347 41.72 -17.19 1.18
CA ALA A 347 41.94 -18.40 1.96
C ALA A 347 42.32 -18.03 3.42
N VAL A 348 41.99 -18.92 4.36
CA VAL A 348 42.17 -18.67 5.80
C VAL A 348 42.65 -19.94 6.51
N SER A 349 43.50 -19.78 7.52
CA SER A 349 43.90 -20.85 8.46
C SER A 349 43.33 -20.61 9.86
N PRO A 350 43.26 -21.64 10.72
CA PRO A 350 42.91 -21.48 12.12
C PRO A 350 43.74 -20.37 12.82
N GLY A 351 43.09 -19.59 13.69
CA GLY A 351 43.73 -18.47 14.40
C GLY A 351 43.90 -17.19 13.57
N GLN A 352 43.49 -17.18 12.30
CA GLN A 352 43.52 -15.98 11.45
C GLN A 352 42.15 -15.30 11.36
N GLU A 353 42.17 -14.06 10.90
CA GLU A 353 40.97 -13.29 10.57
C GLU A 353 40.36 -13.80 9.26
N LEU A 354 39.05 -14.01 9.25
CA LEU A 354 38.25 -14.34 8.07
C LEU A 354 37.36 -13.15 7.74
N THR A 355 37.41 -12.70 6.48
CA THR A 355 36.46 -11.73 5.92
C THR A 355 35.57 -12.37 4.87
N LEU A 356 34.26 -12.32 5.12
CA LEU A 356 33.20 -12.75 4.21
C LEU A 356 32.47 -11.53 3.66
N ASN A 357 32.28 -11.44 2.35
CA ASN A 357 31.49 -10.40 1.72
C ASN A 357 30.12 -10.95 1.35
N VAL A 358 29.08 -10.37 1.93
CA VAL A 358 27.68 -10.67 1.59
C VAL A 358 27.20 -9.59 0.63
N THR A 359 26.69 -9.98 -0.54
CA THR A 359 26.10 -9.07 -1.52
C THR A 359 24.60 -9.31 -1.58
N ILE A 360 23.80 -8.27 -1.38
CA ILE A 360 22.36 -8.27 -1.66
C ILE A 360 22.16 -7.50 -2.96
N THR A 361 21.43 -8.07 -3.91
CA THR A 361 21.05 -7.40 -5.16
C THR A 361 19.54 -7.23 -5.21
N ASN A 362 19.07 -6.00 -5.39
CA ASN A 362 17.68 -5.74 -5.69
C ASN A 362 17.43 -6.06 -7.17
N SER A 363 17.13 -7.33 -7.45
CA SER A 363 16.97 -7.85 -8.81
C SER A 363 15.53 -8.06 -9.23
N GLY A 364 14.57 -7.96 -8.30
CA GLY A 364 13.16 -8.22 -8.56
C GLY A 364 12.23 -7.04 -8.29
N ALA A 365 12.63 -6.05 -7.48
CA ALA A 365 11.79 -4.90 -7.18
C ALA A 365 12.11 -3.72 -8.11
N GLY A 366 11.07 -3.16 -8.74
CA GLY A 366 11.17 -1.99 -9.59
C GLY A 366 11.29 -0.66 -8.86
N HIS A 367 11.42 -0.67 -7.54
CA HIS A 367 11.62 0.47 -6.64
C HIS A 367 12.74 0.11 -5.65
N ASP A 368 13.06 0.99 -4.70
CA ASP A 368 14.09 0.69 -3.70
C ASP A 368 13.68 -0.49 -2.78
N LEU A 369 14.66 -1.18 -2.22
CA LEU A 369 14.45 -2.33 -1.34
C LEU A 369 15.13 -2.13 0.02
N PRO A 370 14.38 -2.10 1.15
CA PRO A 370 12.91 -2.03 1.23
C PRO A 370 12.37 -0.64 0.78
N THR A 371 11.07 -0.56 0.51
CA THR A 371 10.33 0.69 0.22
C THR A 371 9.16 0.90 1.22
N GLY A 372 8.40 1.98 1.07
CA GLY A 372 7.21 2.29 1.87
C GLY A 372 7.56 2.83 3.27
N PRO A 373 6.76 2.54 4.32
CA PRO A 373 6.98 3.03 5.68
C PRO A 373 8.17 2.31 6.34
N ARG A 374 9.38 2.70 5.91
CA ARG A 374 10.67 2.11 6.31
C ARG A 374 11.05 2.37 7.76
N ASP A 375 10.31 3.19 8.48
CA ASP A 375 10.52 3.37 9.91
C ASP A 375 9.93 2.22 10.74
N GLN A 376 9.05 1.42 10.12
CA GLN A 376 8.49 0.20 10.67
C GLN A 376 8.99 -1.05 9.94
N ARG A 377 8.94 -1.01 8.59
CA ARG A 377 9.37 -2.11 7.72
C ARG A 377 10.89 -2.13 7.61
N HIS A 378 11.48 -3.31 7.81
CA HIS A 378 12.94 -3.45 7.73
C HIS A 378 13.35 -4.83 7.21
N MET A 379 14.54 -4.87 6.63
CA MET A 379 15.23 -6.11 6.30
C MET A 379 16.59 -6.16 6.99
N TRP A 380 17.10 -7.35 7.26
CA TRP A 380 18.41 -7.54 7.86
C TRP A 380 19.06 -8.85 7.43
N LEU A 381 20.38 -8.91 7.61
CA LEU A 381 21.18 -10.11 7.37
C LEU A 381 21.40 -10.87 8.67
N GLU A 382 21.14 -12.17 8.64
CA GLU A 382 21.64 -13.13 9.61
C GLU A 382 22.77 -13.95 8.99
N MET A 383 23.90 -14.06 9.68
CA MET A 383 25.01 -14.92 9.29
C MET A 383 25.33 -15.88 10.43
N GLN A 384 25.32 -17.18 10.12
CA GLN A 384 25.81 -18.22 11.02
C GLN A 384 26.91 -19.02 10.34
N VAL A 385 28.06 -19.12 10.99
CA VAL A 385 29.21 -19.91 10.54
C VAL A 385 29.43 -21.05 11.51
N THR A 386 29.54 -22.27 10.99
CA THR A 386 29.79 -23.48 11.77
C THR A 386 31.03 -24.20 11.30
N ASP A 387 31.74 -24.87 12.21
CA ASP A 387 32.87 -25.74 11.88
C ASP A 387 32.42 -27.15 11.46
N ALA A 388 33.36 -28.02 11.08
CA ALA A 388 33.05 -29.39 10.66
C ALA A 388 32.49 -30.29 11.77
N LEU A 389 32.58 -29.87 13.03
CA LEU A 389 31.99 -30.56 14.18
C LEU A 389 30.57 -30.06 14.49
N GLY A 390 30.10 -29.03 13.77
CA GLY A 390 28.81 -28.37 13.99
C GLY A 390 28.84 -27.28 15.06
N SER A 391 30.02 -26.88 15.54
CA SER A 391 30.17 -25.80 16.52
C SER A 391 30.00 -24.44 15.84
N VAL A 392 29.21 -23.54 16.43
CA VAL A 392 29.06 -22.17 15.93
C VAL A 392 30.34 -21.38 16.19
N VAL A 393 30.99 -20.90 15.13
CA VAL A 393 32.22 -20.10 15.20
C VAL A 393 31.95 -18.60 15.11
N TYR A 394 30.83 -18.23 14.48
CA TYR A 394 30.37 -16.85 14.36
C TYR A 394 28.85 -16.85 14.15
N HIS A 395 28.15 -15.93 14.79
CA HIS A 395 26.72 -15.72 14.60
C HIS A 395 26.39 -14.25 14.84
N SER A 396 25.76 -13.61 13.85
CA SER A 396 25.26 -12.23 13.92
C SER A 396 23.93 -12.14 13.18
N GLY A 397 23.09 -11.18 13.56
CA GLY A 397 21.78 -10.94 12.97
C GLY A 397 20.71 -11.94 13.40
N TRP A 398 20.94 -12.66 14.50
CA TRP A 398 19.95 -13.53 15.12
C TRP A 398 18.77 -12.72 15.66
N PHE A 399 17.64 -13.39 15.88
CA PHE A 399 16.51 -12.80 16.60
C PHE A 399 15.99 -13.77 17.66
N ASN A 400 15.43 -13.22 18.72
CA ASN A 400 14.83 -13.99 19.79
C ASN A 400 13.38 -14.36 19.41
N ASN A 401 13.09 -15.66 19.33
CA ASN A 401 11.76 -16.16 18.97
C ASN A 401 10.71 -16.03 20.10
N GLN A 402 11.11 -15.62 21.30
CA GLN A 402 10.23 -15.40 22.45
C GLN A 402 9.97 -13.92 22.73
N THR A 403 10.92 -13.03 22.38
CA THR A 403 10.78 -11.58 22.61
C THR A 403 10.66 -10.76 21.33
N GLY A 404 11.00 -11.35 20.17
CA GLY A 404 11.07 -10.65 18.88
C GLY A 404 12.26 -9.71 18.75
N GLU A 405 13.08 -9.59 19.80
CA GLU A 405 14.28 -8.75 19.83
C GLU A 405 15.26 -9.19 18.74
N LEU A 406 15.78 -8.22 18.00
CA LEU A 406 16.80 -8.40 16.99
C LEU A 406 18.18 -8.18 17.60
N ASP A 407 19.18 -8.94 17.14
CA ASP A 407 20.58 -8.72 17.47
C ASP A 407 20.95 -7.22 17.30
N PRO A 408 21.41 -6.53 18.36
CA PRO A 408 21.81 -5.13 18.29
C PRO A 408 22.96 -4.86 17.30
N GLU A 409 23.75 -5.89 16.94
CA GLU A 409 24.82 -5.79 15.95
C GLU A 409 24.36 -6.20 14.54
N ALA A 410 23.07 -6.49 14.34
CA ALA A 410 22.53 -6.83 13.03
C ALA A 410 22.77 -5.71 12.00
N VAL A 411 23.03 -6.12 10.76
CA VAL A 411 23.08 -5.20 9.62
C VAL A 411 21.65 -5.00 9.13
N VAL A 412 21.06 -3.84 9.47
CA VAL A 412 19.64 -3.54 9.24
C VAL A 412 19.46 -2.41 8.24
N TYR A 413 18.51 -2.59 7.32
CA TYR A 413 18.01 -1.57 6.41
C TYR A 413 16.70 -1.04 6.97
N ILE A 414 16.76 0.10 7.65
CA ILE A 414 15.63 0.75 8.31
C ILE A 414 15.82 2.27 8.29
N LYS A 415 14.70 2.99 8.15
CA LYS A 415 14.61 4.45 8.32
C LYS A 415 14.44 4.77 9.82
N LEU A 416 15.18 5.73 10.32
CA LEU A 416 15.09 6.17 11.71
C LEU A 416 14.48 7.57 11.73
N LEU A 417 13.36 7.71 12.42
CA LEU A 417 12.70 9.00 12.63
C LEU A 417 13.06 9.54 14.01
N TYR A 418 13.30 10.85 14.07
CA TYR A 418 13.63 11.53 15.31
C TYR A 418 12.75 12.75 15.52
N ASP A 419 12.42 12.99 16.78
CA ASP A 419 11.67 14.16 17.23
C ASP A 419 12.58 15.39 17.44
N GLN A 420 11.97 16.50 17.89
CA GLN A 420 12.70 17.75 18.20
C GLN A 420 13.67 17.62 19.37
N SER A 421 13.47 16.66 20.28
CA SER A 421 14.35 16.40 21.42
C SER A 421 15.58 15.55 21.04
N GLY A 422 15.53 14.92 19.86
CA GLY A 422 16.55 14.00 19.36
C GLY A 422 16.29 12.54 19.74
N GLU A 423 15.14 12.23 20.32
CA GLU A 423 14.71 10.87 20.64
C GLU A 423 14.20 10.14 19.39
N ARG A 424 14.47 8.83 19.30
CA ARG A 424 13.99 7.99 18.19
C ARG A 424 12.50 7.72 18.39
N ILE A 425 11.72 7.97 17.34
CA ILE A 425 10.30 7.62 17.28
C ILE A 425 10.20 6.16 16.82
N THR A 426 9.60 5.31 17.64
CA THR A 426 9.36 3.88 17.33
C THR A 426 7.88 3.57 17.12
N GLU A 427 7.02 4.43 17.66
CA GLU A 427 5.57 4.32 17.76
C GLU A 427 4.84 4.83 16.50
N HIS A 428 5.57 5.19 15.44
CA HIS A 428 5.03 5.78 14.21
C HIS A 428 4.27 7.11 14.44
N ILE A 429 4.72 7.94 15.39
CA ILE A 429 4.16 9.29 15.63
C ILE A 429 4.77 10.28 14.64
N LEU A 430 4.31 10.24 13.39
CA LEU A 430 4.83 11.03 12.27
C LEU A 430 4.66 12.54 12.47
N PHE A 431 3.68 12.97 13.26
CA PHE A 431 3.45 14.39 13.53
C PHE A 431 4.63 15.02 14.29
N ASN A 432 5.41 14.22 15.01
CA ASN A 432 6.59 14.69 15.76
C ASN A 432 7.89 14.57 14.97
N ALA A 433 7.90 13.90 13.81
CA ALA A 433 9.12 13.65 13.05
C ALA A 433 9.67 14.96 12.46
N VAL A 434 10.92 15.28 12.81
CA VAL A 434 11.66 16.45 12.29
C VAL A 434 12.99 16.11 11.65
N ARG A 435 13.49 14.88 11.85
CA ARG A 435 14.71 14.39 11.22
C ARG A 435 14.57 12.93 10.82
N VAL A 436 15.12 12.62 9.66
CA VAL A 436 15.20 11.27 9.09
C VAL A 436 16.66 10.88 8.97
N GLU A 437 16.99 9.66 9.39
CA GLU A 437 18.26 9.01 9.11
C GLU A 437 18.02 7.59 8.60
N TYR A 438 19.07 6.96 8.09
CA TYR A 438 19.04 5.56 7.68
C TYR A 438 20.17 4.85 8.38
N SER A 439 19.87 3.71 9.02
CA SER A 439 20.93 2.82 9.53
C SER A 439 21.79 2.32 8.37
N ARG A 440 21.12 2.01 7.26
CA ARG A 440 21.71 1.68 5.97
C ARG A 440 20.77 2.13 4.87
N GLN A 441 21.32 2.69 3.80
CA GLN A 441 20.51 3.16 2.67
C GLN A 441 19.79 1.97 2.02
N PRO A 442 18.54 2.15 1.55
CA PRO A 442 17.84 1.14 0.80
C PRO A 442 18.56 0.84 -0.53
N ILE A 443 18.35 -0.36 -1.07
CA ILE A 443 19.03 -0.81 -2.29
C ILE A 443 18.18 -0.42 -3.49
N THR A 444 18.68 0.49 -4.32
CA THR A 444 17.98 0.92 -5.54
C THR A 444 17.78 -0.22 -6.52
N ALA A 445 16.66 -0.21 -7.24
CA ALA A 445 16.33 -1.19 -8.28
C ALA A 445 17.50 -1.44 -9.24
N GLY A 446 17.83 -2.72 -9.46
CA GLY A 446 18.93 -3.15 -10.33
C GLY A 446 20.34 -2.98 -9.73
N THR A 447 20.46 -2.49 -8.49
CA THR A 447 21.75 -2.27 -7.82
C THR A 447 22.00 -3.30 -6.72
N SER A 448 23.22 -3.29 -6.20
CA SER A 448 23.65 -4.18 -5.13
C SER A 448 24.34 -3.42 -4.00
N ASP A 449 24.25 -3.97 -2.79
CA ASP A 449 25.03 -3.55 -1.64
C ASP A 449 25.86 -4.72 -1.11
N THR A 450 27.12 -4.45 -0.76
CA THR A 450 28.08 -5.45 -0.28
C THR A 450 28.54 -5.14 1.13
N ILE A 451 28.35 -6.11 2.03
CA ILE A 451 28.60 -5.99 3.46
C ILE A 451 29.74 -6.93 3.86
N PRO A 452 30.87 -6.39 4.36
CA PRO A 452 31.96 -7.20 4.89
C PRO A 452 31.66 -7.64 6.33
N TYR A 453 31.79 -8.94 6.59
CA TYR A 453 31.80 -9.54 7.92
C TYR A 453 33.20 -10.03 8.24
N THR A 454 33.80 -9.48 9.29
CA THR A 454 35.17 -9.78 9.69
C THR A 454 35.21 -10.30 11.12
N PHE A 455 35.79 -11.47 11.33
CA PHE A 455 35.94 -12.08 12.66
C PHE A 455 37.17 -12.99 12.71
N THR A 456 37.72 -13.18 13.91
CA THR A 456 38.89 -14.04 14.13
C THR A 456 38.46 -15.48 14.41
N LEU A 457 39.05 -16.44 13.69
CA LEU A 457 38.81 -17.86 13.92
C LEU A 457 39.55 -18.36 15.17
N SER A 458 38.93 -19.27 15.92
CA SER A 458 39.64 -19.99 16.98
C SER A 458 40.81 -20.81 16.40
N PRO A 459 41.97 -20.91 17.08
CA PRO A 459 43.05 -21.81 16.68
C PRO A 459 42.64 -23.30 16.61
N ASP A 460 41.59 -23.70 17.33
CA ASP A 460 41.12 -25.09 17.40
C ASP A 460 40.02 -25.42 16.37
N VAL A 461 39.64 -24.45 15.54
CA VAL A 461 38.54 -24.60 14.58
C VAL A 461 38.83 -25.71 13.55
N GLN A 462 37.81 -26.49 13.21
CA GLN A 462 37.94 -27.61 12.25
C GLN A 462 37.27 -27.27 10.92
N GLY A 463 38.02 -27.41 9.82
CA GLY A 463 37.52 -27.20 8.47
C GLY A 463 36.80 -28.43 7.90
N PRO A 464 35.93 -28.26 6.89
CA PRO A 464 35.52 -26.99 6.30
C PRO A 464 34.55 -26.20 7.19
N LEU A 465 34.55 -24.88 7.04
CA LEU A 465 33.51 -24.02 7.63
C LEU A 465 32.28 -24.01 6.73
N THR A 466 31.10 -24.06 7.31
CA THR A 466 29.82 -23.84 6.62
C THR A 466 29.28 -22.48 7.01
N VAL A 467 29.19 -21.58 6.03
CA VAL A 467 28.60 -20.25 6.17
C VAL A 467 27.16 -20.32 5.66
N ASN A 468 26.19 -19.98 6.49
CA ASN A 468 24.80 -19.77 6.11
C ASN A 468 24.48 -18.29 6.27
N VAL A 469 23.90 -17.69 5.23
CA VAL A 469 23.45 -16.29 5.25
C VAL A 469 22.00 -16.23 4.83
N THR A 470 21.19 -15.54 5.62
CA THR A 470 19.77 -15.33 5.37
C THR A 470 19.46 -13.83 5.33
N LEU A 471 18.72 -13.39 4.32
CA LEU A 471 18.09 -12.08 4.28
C LEU A 471 16.66 -12.21 4.80
N TRP A 472 16.40 -11.55 5.91
CA TRP A 472 15.10 -11.51 6.58
C TRP A 472 14.38 -10.21 6.31
N TYR A 473 13.05 -10.27 6.28
CA TYR A 473 12.16 -9.11 6.24
C TYR A 473 11.19 -9.18 7.42
N ARG A 474 10.91 -8.03 8.03
CA ARG A 474 9.84 -7.90 9.04
C ARG A 474 8.99 -6.67 8.74
N LEU A 475 7.68 -6.88 8.82
CA LEU A 475 6.67 -5.88 8.43
C LEU A 475 6.65 -4.66 9.34
N VAL A 476 6.84 -4.85 10.63
CA VAL A 476 6.68 -3.80 11.65
C VAL A 476 7.66 -4.04 12.79
N LEU A 477 8.02 -2.97 13.49
CA LEU A 477 8.84 -3.07 14.70
C LEU A 477 8.12 -3.89 15.76
N GLN A 478 8.89 -4.70 16.49
CA GLN A 478 8.34 -5.50 17.58
C GLN A 478 7.81 -4.58 18.70
N GLU A 479 8.48 -3.46 18.93
CA GLU A 479 8.14 -2.44 19.91
C GLU A 479 6.77 -1.81 19.65
N LEU A 480 6.42 -1.54 18.39
CA LEU A 480 5.11 -0.99 18.04
C LEU A 480 4.01 -2.00 18.40
N VAL A 481 4.17 -3.27 18.04
CA VAL A 481 3.16 -4.29 18.35
C VAL A 481 3.04 -4.53 19.85
N THR A 482 4.17 -4.61 20.56
CA THR A 482 4.17 -4.87 22.00
C THR A 482 3.64 -3.69 22.82
N TYR A 483 4.11 -2.47 22.54
CA TYR A 483 3.85 -1.31 23.40
C TYR A 483 2.70 -0.44 22.91
N GLN A 484 2.56 -0.26 21.59
CA GLN A 484 1.51 0.59 21.03
C GLN A 484 0.19 -0.18 20.89
N LEU A 485 0.22 -1.40 20.35
CA LEU A 485 -0.98 -2.25 20.25
C LEU A 485 -1.30 -3.00 21.54
N GLY A 486 -0.34 -3.10 22.48
CA GLY A 486 -0.50 -3.86 23.71
C GLY A 486 -0.68 -5.37 23.48
N LEU A 487 -0.19 -5.89 22.36
CA LEU A 487 -0.33 -7.29 21.97
C LEU A 487 0.89 -8.09 22.40
N ASP A 488 0.66 -9.17 23.16
CA ASP A 488 1.69 -10.17 23.48
C ASP A 488 1.85 -11.13 22.28
N MET A 489 2.38 -10.61 21.18
CA MET A 489 2.62 -11.38 19.96
C MET A 489 3.98 -11.05 19.35
N ILE A 490 4.67 -12.08 18.86
CA ILE A 490 5.92 -11.91 18.13
C ILE A 490 5.60 -11.73 16.66
N VAL A 491 6.18 -10.70 16.04
CA VAL A 491 6.07 -10.48 14.60
C VAL A 491 7.09 -11.38 13.91
N PRO A 492 6.68 -12.48 13.27
CA PRO A 492 7.64 -13.41 12.67
C PRO A 492 8.32 -12.74 11.48
N PRO A 493 9.62 -12.93 11.27
CA PRO A 493 10.23 -12.54 10.02
C PRO A 493 9.88 -13.50 8.87
N VAL A 494 9.94 -12.96 7.65
CA VAL A 494 9.85 -13.73 6.41
C VAL A 494 11.23 -13.83 5.79
N MET A 495 11.63 -15.05 5.41
CA MET A 495 12.87 -15.27 4.67
C MET A 495 12.70 -14.80 3.23
N MET A 496 13.47 -13.79 2.83
CA MET A 496 13.52 -13.32 1.44
C MET A 496 14.48 -14.18 0.62
N ALA A 497 15.71 -14.36 1.10
CA ALA A 497 16.72 -15.11 0.37
C ALA A 497 17.64 -15.83 1.35
N GLN A 498 18.21 -16.95 0.91
CA GLN A 498 19.20 -17.69 1.68
C GLN A 498 20.28 -18.22 0.75
N THR A 499 21.54 -18.16 1.19
CA THR A 499 22.68 -18.74 0.49
C THR A 499 23.61 -19.42 1.49
N ASN A 500 24.40 -20.37 0.99
CA ASN A 500 25.45 -21.00 1.77
C ASN A 500 26.79 -21.00 1.00
N LEU A 501 27.88 -21.09 1.75
CA LEU A 501 29.24 -21.20 1.23
C LEU A 501 30.05 -22.14 2.11
N GLN A 502 30.79 -23.06 1.50
CA GLN A 502 31.83 -23.81 2.20
C GLN A 502 33.18 -23.11 2.05
N VAL A 503 33.83 -22.83 3.18
CA VAL A 503 35.18 -22.27 3.23
C VAL A 503 36.14 -23.35 3.68
N GLN A 504 37.10 -23.69 2.82
CA GLN A 504 38.16 -24.64 3.14
C GLN A 504 39.25 -23.93 3.94
N LEU A 505 39.66 -24.53 5.05
CA LEU A 505 40.81 -24.05 5.83
C LEU A 505 42.11 -24.57 5.22
N GLN A 506 43.16 -23.74 5.24
CA GLN A 506 44.51 -24.11 4.81
C GLN A 506 45.34 -24.76 5.91
#